data_AF-A0AAT9HVW3-F1
#
_entry.id   AF-A0AAT9HVW3-F1
#
_cell.length_a   1.000
_cell.length_b   1.000
_cell.length_c   1.000
_cell.angle_alpha   90.00
_cell.angle_beta   90.00
_cell.angle_gamma   90.00
#
_symmetry.space_group_name_H-M   'P 1'
#
loop_
_entity.id
_entity.type
_entity.pdbx_description
1 polymer ?
#
loop_
_entity_poly.entity_id
_entity_poly.type
_entity_poly.pdbx_seq_one_letter_code
_entity_poly.pdbx_strand_id
1 'polypeptide(L)' 'MVFLAWLAGHQSHFTMVGGLQSARSLPHFARAYELADGLGLFPDPKLAEDRMRTLLDLYGVTR' A
#
# COMPACT_ATOMS: atom_id res chain seq x y z
N MET A 1 -6.43 6.48 -3.72
CA MET A 1 -7.06 5.65 -4.76
C MET A 1 -6.07 4.65 -5.36
N VAL A 2 -4.99 5.09 -6.04
CA VAL A 2 -4.03 4.15 -6.68
C VAL A 2 -3.37 3.17 -5.68
N PHE A 3 -2.97 3.67 -4.50
CA PHE A 3 -2.39 2.82 -3.45
C PHE A 3 -3.33 1.69 -2.99
N LEU A 4 -4.57 2.01 -2.61
CA LEU A 4 -5.54 1.01 -2.15
C LEU A 4 -5.97 0.07 -3.27
N ALA A 5 -6.08 0.56 -4.51
CA ALA A 5 -6.37 -0.28 -5.67
C ALA A 5 -5.25 -1.27 -5.96
N TRP A 6 -3.99 -0.84 -5.80
CA TRP A 6 -2.85 -1.75 -5.84
C TRP A 6 -2.92 -2.74 -4.68
N LEU A 7 -3.09 -2.33 -3.43
CA LEU A 7 -3.19 -3.29 -2.30
C LEU A 7 -4.31 -4.34 -2.51
N ALA A 8 -5.47 -3.92 -3.01
CA ALA A 8 -6.61 -4.79 -3.30
C ALA A 8 -6.44 -5.69 -4.53
N GLY A 9 -5.29 -5.64 -5.23
CA GLY A 9 -5.02 -6.49 -6.39
C GLY A 9 -5.57 -5.99 -7.72
N HIS A 10 -6.23 -4.81 -7.75
CA HIS A 10 -6.75 -4.24 -9.00
C HIS A 10 -5.66 -3.72 -9.94
N GLN A 11 -4.41 -3.61 -9.47
CA GLN A 11 -3.25 -3.23 -10.27
C GLN A 11 -2.03 -4.09 -9.91
N SER A 12 -1.16 -4.33 -10.90
CA SER A 12 0.05 -5.14 -10.72
C SER A 12 1.23 -4.35 -10.13
N HIS A 13 1.26 -3.03 -10.30
CA HIS A 13 2.37 -2.18 -9.87
C HIS A 13 1.90 -0.95 -9.09
N PHE A 14 2.73 -0.54 -8.13
CA PHE A 14 2.54 0.71 -7.37
C PHE A 14 3.36 1.84 -7.98
N THR A 15 2.95 2.31 -9.16
CA THR A 15 3.59 3.44 -9.83
C THR A 15 2.52 4.46 -10.19
N MET A 16 2.66 5.69 -9.69
CA MET A 16 1.85 6.80 -10.16
C MET A 16 2.62 7.53 -11.27
N VAL A 17 1.90 8.00 -12.29
CA VAL A 17 2.49 8.82 -13.37
C VAL A 17 3.12 10.07 -12.74
N GLY A 18 4.36 10.38 -13.14
CA GLY A 18 5.06 11.59 -12.70
C GLY A 18 5.73 11.54 -11.32
N GLY A 19 5.92 10.34 -10.73
CA GLY A 19 6.63 10.22 -9.44
C GLY A 19 5.79 10.57 -8.22
N LEU A 20 4.47 10.74 -8.39
CA LEU A 20 3.55 11.15 -7.33
C LEU A 20 3.44 10.12 -6.18
N GLN A 21 4.00 8.91 -6.30
CA GLN A 21 4.11 7.97 -5.18
C GLN A 21 4.90 8.58 -3.99
N SER A 22 5.75 9.56 -4.28
CA SER A 22 6.52 10.32 -3.31
C SER A 22 5.76 11.49 -2.67
N ALA A 23 4.52 11.78 -3.11
CA ALA A 23 3.73 12.90 -2.58
C ALA A 23 3.08 12.61 -1.22
N ARG A 24 3.24 11.38 -0.70
CA ARG A 24 2.74 10.95 0.62
C ARG A 24 3.85 10.24 1.37
N SER A 25 3.90 10.47 2.68
CA SER A 25 4.89 9.86 3.56
C SER A 25 4.54 8.40 3.86
N LEU A 26 5.54 7.61 4.26
CA LEU A 26 5.34 6.22 4.66
C LEU A 26 4.30 6.06 5.80
N PRO A 27 4.27 6.91 6.85
CA PRO A 27 3.22 6.86 7.86
C PRO A 27 1.80 7.09 7.30
N HIS A 28 1.67 7.92 6.25
CA HIS A 28 0.37 8.11 5.60
C HIS A 28 -0.11 6.82 4.92
N PHE A 29 0.78 6.08 4.26
CA PHE A 29 0.46 4.79 3.66
C PHE A 29 0.12 3.73 4.70
N ALA A 30 0.88 3.65 5.79
CA ALA A 30 0.58 2.74 6.90
C ALA A 30 -0.81 3.01 7.49
N ARG A 31 -1.14 4.29 7.74
CA ARG A 31 -2.45 4.66 8.28
C ARG A 31 -3.59 4.33 7.31
N ALA A 32 -3.38 4.54 6.00
CA ALA A 32 -4.37 4.20 4.99
C ALA A 32 -4.61 2.68 4.90
N TYR A 33 -3.54 1.88 5.04
CA TYR A 33 -3.63 0.42 5.11
C TYR A 33 -4.44 -0.03 6.33
N GLU A 34 -4.10 0.44 7.54
CA GLU A 34 -4.80 0.09 8.79
C GLU A 34 -6.30 0.39 8.72
N LEU A 35 -6.66 1.56 8.21
CA LEU A 35 -8.06 1.96 8.08
C LEU A 35 -8.81 1.11 7.06
N ALA A 36 -8.19 0.78 5.93
CA ALA A 36 -8.82 -0.03 4.89
C ALA A 36 -8.96 -1.50 5.33
N ASP A 37 -7.96 -2.03 6.04
CA ASP A 37 -7.99 -3.39 6.60
C ASP A 37 -9.07 -3.51 7.68
N GLY A 38 -9.14 -2.55 8.60
CA GLY A 38 -10.18 -2.51 9.63
C GLY A 38 -11.61 -2.38 9.08
N LEU A 39 -11.76 -1.92 7.83
CA LEU A 39 -13.04 -1.85 7.11
C LEU A 39 -13.30 -3.09 6.22
N GLY A 40 -12.36 -4.05 6.16
CA GLY A 40 -12.49 -5.25 5.32
C GLY A 40 -12.50 -4.94 3.82
N LEU A 41 -11.82 -3.87 3.39
CA LEU A 41 -11.87 -3.42 1.99
C LEU A 41 -11.01 -4.24 1.03
N PHE A 42 -10.18 -5.15 1.54
CA PHE A 42 -9.28 -5.97 0.73
C PHE A 42 -9.93 -7.32 0.38
N PRO A 43 -10.14 -7.62 -0.92
CA PRO A 43 -10.64 -8.93 -1.35
C PRO A 43 -9.69 -10.07 -0.96
N ASP A 44 -8.38 -9.80 -0.93
CA ASP A 44 -7.34 -10.69 -0.44
C ASP A 44 -6.47 -9.93 0.59
N PRO A 45 -6.76 -10.08 1.89
CA PRO A 45 -5.99 -9.42 2.96
C PRO A 45 -4.52 -9.83 2.98
N LYS A 46 -4.20 -11.07 2.61
CA LYS A 46 -2.82 -11.56 2.62
C LYS A 46 -1.99 -10.91 1.51
N LEU A 47 -2.57 -10.75 0.33
CA LEU A 47 -1.96 -10.00 -0.75
C LEU A 47 -1.69 -8.54 -0.36
N ALA A 48 -2.65 -7.90 0.32
CA ALA A 48 -2.50 -6.53 0.80
C ALA A 48 -1.37 -6.42 1.84
N GLU A 49 -1.29 -7.35 2.79
CA GLU A 49 -0.23 -7.43 3.79
C GLU A 49 1.16 -7.59 3.14
N ASP A 50 1.32 -8.56 2.24
CA ASP A 50 2.59 -8.84 1.55
C ASP A 50 3.08 -7.62 0.75
N ARG A 51 2.14 -6.92 0.09
CA ARG A 51 2.43 -5.69 -0.66
C ARG A 51 2.81 -4.54 0.27
N MET A 52 2.13 -4.37 1.40
CA MET A 52 2.47 -3.36 2.40
C MET A 52 3.84 -3.62 3.01
N ARG A 53 4.16 -4.88 3.33
CA ARG A 53 5.49 -5.30 3.79
C ARG A 53 6.58 -4.96 2.77
N THR A 54 6.35 -5.31 1.51
CA THR A 54 7.29 -5.00 0.42
C THR A 54 7.54 -3.48 0.33
N LEU A 55 6.50 -2.66 0.50
CA LEU A 55 6.64 -1.21 0.54
C LEU A 55 7.49 -0.76 1.73
N LEU A 56 7.26 -1.28 2.94
CA LEU A 56 8.07 -0.94 4.13
C LEU A 56 9.55 -1.31 3.94
N ASP A 57 9.82 -2.50 3.42
CA ASP A 57 11.18 -2.99 3.14
C ASP A 57 11.90 -2.06 2.13
N LEU A 58 11.21 -1.59 1.09
CA LEU A 58 11.75 -0.62 0.11
C LEU A 58 12.13 0.73 0.73
N TYR A 59 11.43 1.15 1.78
CA TYR A 59 11.74 2.38 2.51
C TYR A 59 12.77 2.16 3.64
N GLY A 60 13.38 0.97 3.71
CA GLY A 60 14.42 0.65 4.70
C GLY A 60 13.87 0.42 6.12
N VAL A 61 12.55 0.21 6.26
CA VAL A 61 11.96 -0.21 7.53
C VAL A 61 12.08 -1.73 7.61
N THR A 62 13.28 -2.19 7.95
CA THR A 62 13.53 -3.59 8.26
C THR A 62 13.10 -3.84 9.71
N ARG A 63 12.32 -4.90 9.93
CA ARG A 63 11.88 -5.34 11.26
C ARG A 63 13.05 -5.63 12.20
#